data_AF-A0A7V6PYD6-F1
#
_entry.id   AF-A0A7V6PYD6-F1
#
_cell.length_a   1.000
_cell.length_b   1.000
_cell.length_c   1.000
_cell.angle_alpha   90.00
_cell.angle_beta   90.00
_cell.angle_gamma   90.00
#
_symmetry.space_group_name_H-M   'P 1'
#
loop_
_entity.id
_entity.type
_entity.pdbx_description
1 polymer ?
#
loop_
_entity_poly.entity_id
_entity_poly.type
_entity_poly.pdbx_seq_one_letter_code
_entity_poly.pdbx_strand_id
1 'polypeptide(L)'
;MIEQLTELQTNEIKRDNLVKWITSKTKLLSEEFRKDLTKALSAYIRTNREKVTLVGVLVRDTEPNELDLKNRAKALEKNALPLMKVWLFALYTHFSMKNNAWVVAMNGGVSCDSE
;
A
#
# COMPACT_ATOMS: atom_id res chain seq x y z
N MET A 1 6.85 1.14 6.49
CA MET A 1 5.36 1.12 6.42
C MET A 1 4.73 2.31 7.13
N ILE A 2 4.75 2.43 8.48
CA ILE A 2 4.07 3.55 9.17
C ILE A 2 4.58 4.90 8.68
N GLU A 3 5.90 5.12 8.68
CA GLU A 3 6.49 6.39 8.26
C GLU A 3 6.08 6.78 6.85
N GLN A 4 6.05 5.80 5.93
CA GLN A 4 5.60 6.01 4.55
C GLN A 4 4.11 6.40 4.49
N LEU A 5 3.25 5.76 5.28
CA LEU A 5 1.83 6.10 5.34
C LEU A 5 1.62 7.48 5.96
N THR A 6 2.32 7.80 7.06
CA THR A 6 2.30 9.13 7.68
C THR A 6 2.72 10.19 6.68
N GLU A 7 3.80 9.96 5.93
CA GLU A 7 4.27 10.89 4.92
C GLU A 7 3.26 11.06 3.77
N LEU A 8 2.58 9.99 3.35
CA LEU A 8 1.50 10.09 2.35
C LEU A 8 0.25 10.81 2.89
N GLN A 9 -0.04 10.73 4.19
CA GLN A 9 -1.12 11.49 4.83
C GLN A 9 -0.79 12.98 4.83
N THR A 10 0.41 13.35 5.27
CA THR A 10 0.78 14.75 5.56
C THR A 10 1.38 15.50 4.37
N ASN A 11 1.98 14.79 3.40
CA ASN A 11 2.60 15.39 2.22
C ASN A 11 1.74 15.17 0.97
N GLU A 12 0.89 16.14 0.65
CA GLU A 12 0.06 16.11 -0.56
C GLU A 12 0.89 16.00 -1.83
N ILE A 13 2.02 16.71 -1.95
CA ILE A 13 2.86 16.68 -3.16
C ILE A 13 3.35 15.26 -3.42
N LYS A 14 3.83 14.58 -2.37
CA LYS A 14 4.29 13.19 -2.48
C LYS A 14 3.15 12.25 -2.89
N ARG A 15 1.97 12.43 -2.30
CA ARG A 15 0.78 11.65 -2.63
C ARG A 15 0.33 11.88 -4.08
N ASP A 16 0.27 13.13 -4.53
CA ASP A 16 -0.11 13.49 -5.90
C ASP A 16 0.88 12.94 -6.94
N ASN A 17 2.18 12.99 -6.63
CA ASN A 17 3.20 12.37 -7.47
C ASN A 17 3.01 10.84 -7.58
N LEU A 18 2.66 10.17 -6.48
CA LEU A 18 2.34 8.74 -6.51
C LEU A 18 1.10 8.44 -7.37
N VAL A 19 0.03 9.23 -7.23
CA VAL A 19 -1.19 9.07 -8.04
C VAL A 19 -0.89 9.25 -9.53
N LYS A 20 -0.09 10.27 -9.90
CA LYS A 20 0.37 10.48 -11.28
C LYS A 20 1.19 9.30 -11.79
N TRP A 21 2.11 8.79 -10.99
CA TRP A 21 2.93 7.64 -11.35
C TRP A 21 2.08 6.39 -11.60
N ILE A 22 1.14 6.06 -10.70
CA ILE A 22 0.22 4.92 -10.88
C ILE A 22 -0.61 5.12 -12.16
N THR A 23 -1.14 6.33 -12.37
CA THR A 23 -1.94 6.65 -13.56
C THR A 23 -1.14 6.47 -14.84
N SER A 24 0.17 6.75 -14.84
CA SER A 24 1.04 6.52 -16.01
C SER A 24 1.16 5.05 -16.41
N LYS A 25 0.92 4.11 -15.49
CA LYS A 25 1.03 2.65 -15.71
C LYS A 25 -0.27 2.00 -16.20
N THR A 26 -1.35 2.78 -16.30
CA THR A 26 -2.70 2.29 -16.62
C THR A 26 -2.84 1.67 -18.00
N LYS A 27 -1.93 1.96 -18.92
CA LYS A 27 -1.89 1.35 -20.25
C LYS A 27 -1.67 -0.17 -20.20
N LEU A 28 -1.19 -0.70 -19.08
CA LEU A 28 -0.93 -2.13 -18.86
C LEU A 28 -2.12 -2.86 -18.22
N LEU A 29 -3.24 -2.17 -17.96
CA LEU A 29 -4.36 -2.68 -17.16
C LEU A 29 -5.62 -2.84 -18.00
N SER A 30 -6.55 -3.67 -17.51
CA SER A 30 -7.81 -3.95 -18.21
C SER A 30 -8.69 -2.70 -18.33
N GLU A 31 -9.66 -2.76 -19.26
CA GLU A 31 -10.59 -1.65 -19.49
C GLU A 31 -11.48 -1.38 -18.27
N GLU A 32 -11.88 -2.43 -17.53
CA GLU A 32 -12.64 -2.32 -16.28
C GLU A 32 -11.85 -1.52 -15.23
N PHE A 33 -10.57 -1.86 -15.05
CA PHE A 33 -9.71 -1.15 -14.11
C PHE A 33 -9.57 0.33 -14.49
N ARG A 34 -9.40 0.63 -15.78
CA ARG A 34 -9.30 2.00 -16.27
C ARG A 34 -10.55 2.81 -15.96
N LYS A 35 -11.74 2.25 -16.15
CA LYS A 35 -13.01 2.91 -15.81
C LYS A 35 -13.09 3.23 -14.32
N ASP A 36 -12.72 2.30 -13.47
CA ASP A 36 -12.77 2.52 -12.02
C ASP A 36 -11.71 3.52 -11.55
N LEU A 37 -10.52 3.47 -12.13
CA LEU A 37 -9.49 4.48 -11.85
C LEU A 37 -9.94 5.88 -12.31
N THR A 38 -10.55 6.03 -13.47
CA THR A 38 -11.06 7.35 -13.93
C THR A 38 -12.08 7.91 -12.95
N LYS A 39 -12.98 7.07 -12.41
CA LYS A 39 -13.93 7.49 -11.36
C LYS A 39 -13.20 7.91 -10.08
N ALA A 40 -12.21 7.13 -9.65
CA ALA A 40 -11.42 7.42 -8.46
C ALA A 40 -10.62 8.73 -8.58
N LEU A 41 -9.95 8.95 -9.73
CA LEU A 41 -9.23 10.18 -10.03
C LEU A 41 -10.16 11.40 -10.07
N SER A 42 -11.34 11.24 -10.66
CA SER A 42 -12.36 12.30 -10.68
C SER A 42 -12.78 12.68 -9.26
N ALA A 43 -12.99 11.69 -8.38
CA ALA A 43 -13.31 11.94 -6.97
C ALA A 43 -12.14 12.60 -6.22
N TYR A 44 -10.91 12.15 -6.46
CA TYR A 44 -9.69 12.71 -5.87
C TYR A 44 -9.53 14.19 -6.21
N ILE A 45 -9.65 14.56 -7.50
CA ILE A 45 -9.53 15.96 -7.95
C ILE A 45 -10.67 16.83 -7.38
N ARG A 46 -11.92 16.35 -7.44
CA ARG A 46 -13.10 17.11 -6.96
C ARG A 46 -13.10 17.37 -5.45
N THR A 47 -12.32 16.60 -4.69
CA THR A 47 -12.23 16.73 -3.22
C THR A 47 -10.92 17.36 -2.79
N ASN A 48 -10.31 18.19 -3.64
CA ASN A 48 -9.03 18.83 -3.39
C ASN A 48 -7.95 17.83 -2.92
N ARG A 49 -7.95 16.62 -3.51
CA ARG A 49 -6.97 15.55 -3.23
C ARG A 49 -7.03 14.97 -1.81
N GLU A 50 -8.15 15.13 -1.11
CA GLU A 50 -8.32 14.64 0.27
C GLU A 50 -9.04 13.29 0.35
N LYS A 51 -9.92 12.98 -0.62
CA LYS A 51 -10.66 11.70 -0.63
C LYS A 51 -9.76 10.56 -1.12
N VAL A 52 -9.01 10.01 -0.18
CA VAL A 52 -8.02 8.95 -0.41
C VAL A 52 -8.17 7.84 0.62
N THR A 53 -7.97 6.60 0.20
CA THR A 53 -7.77 5.49 1.12
C THR A 53 -6.32 5.02 0.99
N LEU A 54 -5.55 5.13 2.06
CA LEU A 54 -4.20 4.60 2.15
C LEU A 54 -4.27 3.18 2.70
N VAL A 55 -3.64 2.23 2.01
CA VAL A 55 -3.62 0.82 2.41
C VAL A 55 -2.19 0.44 2.79
N GLY A 56 -2.00 0.10 4.07
CA GLY A 56 -0.77 -0.45 4.60
C GLY A 56 -0.85 -1.96 4.71
N VAL A 57 0.11 -2.68 4.14
CA VAL A 57 0.23 -4.12 4.32
C VAL A 57 1.54 -4.41 5.06
N LEU A 58 1.42 -5.08 6.20
CA LEU A 58 2.54 -5.65 6.95
C LEU A 58 2.69 -7.10 6.55
N VAL A 59 3.86 -7.52 6.10
CA VAL A 59 4.15 -8.94 5.85
C VAL A 59 5.20 -9.38 6.87
N ARG A 60 4.95 -10.49 7.58
CA ARG A 60 5.85 -11.01 8.62
C ARG A 60 6.02 -12.51 8.51
N ASP A 61 7.21 -12.99 8.85
CA ASP A 61 7.55 -14.40 9.01
C ASP A 61 7.42 -14.92 10.45
N THR A 62 6.58 -14.26 11.26
CA THR A 62 6.42 -14.52 12.69
C THR A 62 4.99 -14.91 13.01
N GLU A 63 4.76 -15.39 14.24
CA GLU A 63 3.41 -15.61 14.74
C GLU A 63 2.57 -14.31 14.73
N PRO A 64 1.25 -14.43 14.51
CA PRO A 64 0.33 -13.30 14.59
C PRO A 64 0.39 -12.57 15.93
N ASN A 65 0.40 -11.24 15.88
CA ASN A 65 0.37 -10.40 17.08
C ASN A 65 -0.51 -9.17 16.83
N GLU A 66 -1.64 -9.07 17.54
CA GLU A 66 -2.58 -7.96 17.41
C GLU A 66 -1.94 -6.58 17.63
N LEU A 67 -0.90 -6.52 18.48
CA LEU A 67 -0.21 -5.28 18.79
C LEU A 67 0.52 -4.70 17.56
N ASP A 68 0.80 -5.54 16.57
CA ASP A 68 1.43 -5.12 15.32
C ASP A 68 0.58 -4.13 14.53
N LEU A 69 -0.74 -4.26 14.52
CA LEU A 69 -1.59 -3.29 13.82
C LEU A 69 -2.10 -2.21 14.78
N LYS A 70 -2.43 -2.58 16.01
CA LYS A 70 -3.05 -1.66 16.99
C LYS A 70 -2.20 -0.43 17.27
N ASN A 71 -0.90 -0.61 17.51
CA ASN A 71 0.00 0.51 17.77
C ASN A 71 0.18 1.41 16.53
N ARG A 72 0.13 0.80 15.34
CA ARG A 72 0.28 1.51 14.07
C ARG A 72 -0.96 2.33 13.72
N ALA A 73 -2.14 1.76 13.94
CA ALA A 73 -3.41 2.46 13.79
C ALA A 73 -3.46 3.71 14.68
N LYS A 74 -3.13 3.56 15.97
CA LYS A 74 -3.05 4.69 16.91
C LYS A 74 -2.07 5.78 16.48
N ALA A 75 -0.96 5.41 15.87
CA ALA A 75 0.01 6.38 15.37
C ALA A 75 -0.53 7.16 14.16
N LEU A 76 -1.24 6.49 13.25
CA LEU A 76 -1.78 7.08 12.02
C LEU A 76 -3.07 7.90 12.26
N GLU A 77 -3.82 7.59 13.31
CA GLU A 77 -4.99 8.37 13.74
C GLU A 77 -4.64 9.82 14.07
N LYS A 78 -3.43 10.08 14.56
CA LYS A 78 -2.98 11.45 14.93
C LYS A 78 -3.01 12.43 13.77
N ASN A 79 -2.91 11.93 12.52
CA ASN A 79 -2.87 12.73 11.31
C ASN A 79 -4.10 12.47 10.41
N ALA A 80 -5.18 11.92 10.96
CA ALA A 80 -6.36 11.56 10.18
C ALA A 80 -7.08 12.81 9.67
N LEU A 81 -7.15 12.96 8.34
CA LEU A 81 -7.98 13.95 7.68
C LEU A 81 -9.40 13.40 7.48
N PRO A 82 -10.47 14.22 7.56
CA PRO A 82 -11.86 13.73 7.56
C PRO A 82 -12.26 12.89 6.34
N LEU A 83 -11.71 13.19 5.17
CA LEU A 83 -11.99 12.48 3.92
C LEU A 83 -10.99 11.36 3.61
N MET A 84 -9.95 11.23 4.43
CA MET A 84 -8.90 10.24 4.25
C MET A 84 -9.10 9.04 5.15
N LYS A 85 -8.99 7.84 4.58
CA LYS A 85 -9.08 6.58 5.32
C LYS A 85 -7.74 5.87 5.31
N VAL A 86 -7.47 5.10 6.36
CA VAL A 86 -6.30 4.22 6.43
C VAL A 86 -6.78 2.82 6.74
N TRP A 87 -6.42 1.86 5.89
CA TRP A 87 -6.63 0.44 6.13
C TRP A 87 -5.30 -0.24 6.37
N LEU A 88 -5.21 -1.04 7.42
CA LEU A 88 -4.01 -1.79 7.77
C LEU A 88 -4.31 -3.28 7.75
N PHE A 89 -3.48 -4.02 7.03
CA PHE A 89 -3.52 -5.47 6.97
C PHE A 89 -2.20 -6.03 7.48
N ALA A 90 -2.24 -7.17 8.15
CA ALA A 90 -1.07 -7.96 8.49
C ALA A 90 -1.23 -9.35 7.87
N LEU A 91 -0.25 -9.73 7.06
CA LEU A 91 -0.11 -11.03 6.44
C LEU A 91 1.04 -11.75 7.15
N TYR A 92 0.69 -12.80 7.88
CA TYR A 92 1.66 -13.64 8.58
C TYR A 92 1.94 -14.86 7.69
N THR A 93 3.15 -14.92 7.16
CA THR A 93 3.62 -16.00 6.30
C THR A 93 4.48 -16.92 7.15
N HIS A 94 4.31 -18.25 7.11
CA HIS A 94 5.26 -19.18 7.74
C HIS A 94 6.56 -19.33 6.93
N PHE A 95 6.82 -18.36 6.07
CA PHE A 95 7.88 -18.37 5.09
C PHE A 95 8.93 -17.35 5.50
N SER A 96 10.16 -17.81 5.70
CA SER A 96 11.28 -16.99 6.16
C SER A 96 11.47 -15.78 5.24
N MET A 97 11.48 -14.58 5.83
CA MET A 97 11.78 -13.35 5.10
C MET A 97 13.29 -13.08 5.02
N LYS A 98 14.12 -13.98 5.54
CA LYS A 98 15.60 -13.93 5.45
C LYS A 98 16.12 -14.51 4.14
N ASN A 99 17.37 -14.19 3.81
CA ASN A 99 18.16 -14.82 2.74
C ASN A 99 17.48 -14.83 1.35
N ASN A 100 16.72 -13.79 1.00
CA ASN A 100 16.01 -13.68 -0.28
C ASN A 100 15.03 -14.81 -0.59
N ALA A 101 14.65 -15.63 0.40
CA ALA A 101 13.72 -16.73 0.18
C ALA A 101 12.38 -16.21 -0.37
N TRP A 102 11.96 -15.00 0.04
CA TRP A 102 10.74 -14.35 -0.43
C TRP A 102 10.76 -14.09 -1.95
N VAL A 103 11.94 -13.87 -2.54
CA VAL A 103 12.10 -13.70 -4.00
C VAL A 103 11.76 -15.00 -4.71
N VAL A 104 12.24 -16.13 -4.17
CA VAL A 104 11.92 -17.47 -4.68
C VAL A 104 10.42 -17.72 -4.58
N ALA A 105 9.80 -17.38 -3.45
CA ALA A 105 8.35 -17.50 -3.28
C ALA A 105 7.55 -16.65 -4.29
N MET A 106 7.96 -15.41 -4.55
CA MET A 106 7.30 -14.55 -5.54
C MET A 106 7.46 -15.06 -6.98
N ASN A 107 8.56 -15.77 -7.27
CA ASN A 107 8.81 -16.39 -8.56
C ASN A 107 8.17 -17.78 -8.70
N GLY A 108 7.23 -18.15 -7.83
CA GLY A 108 6.51 -19.42 -7.90
C GLY A 108 7.30 -20.62 -7.36
N GLY A 109 8.32 -20.38 -6.53
CA GLY A 109 9.15 -21.44 -5.94
C GLY A 109 10.36 -21.84 -6.80
N VAL A 110 10.61 -21.15 -7.92
CA VAL A 110 11.77 -21.42 -8.78
C VAL A 110 13.02 -20.79 -8.15
N SER A 111 13.97 -21.60 -7.70
CA SER A 111 15.31 -21.12 -7.36
C SER A 111 16.01 -20.74 -8.66
N CYS A 112 16.53 -19.52 -8.75
CA CYS A 112 17.52 -19.20 -9.77
C CYS A 112 18.80 -19.91 -9.37
N ASP A 113 18.93 -21.18 -9.70
CA ASP A 113 20.20 -21.88 -9.63
C ASP A 113 21.06 -21.23 -10.72
N SER A 114 21.99 -20.38 -10.29
CA SER A 114 23.02 -19.81 -11.14
C SER A 114 23.97 -20.93 -11.56
N GLU A 115 23.89 -21.33 -12.83
CA GLU A 115 24.97 -22.03 -13.55
C GLU A 115 26.26 -21.20 -13.57
#